data_AF-A0A6L5FDJ6-F1
#
_entry.id   AF-A0A6L5FDJ6-F1
#
_cell.length_a   1.000
_cell.length_b   1.000
_cell.length_c   1.000
_cell.angle_alpha   90.00
_cell.angle_beta   90.00
_cell.angle_gamma   90.00
#
_symmetry.space_group_name_H-M   'P 1'
#
loop_
_entity.id
_entity.type
_entity.pdbx_description
1 polymer ?
#
loop_
_entity_poly.entity_id
_entity_poly.type
_entity_poly.pdbx_seq_one_letter_code
_entity_poly.pdbx_strand_id
1 'polypeptide(L)' 'SLSGAHLSLFPRVAEALAESEASDILVFGGGVIPDDDIAALKEAGIAAVFTPGSPLSEITDWVEETIPSRV' A
#
# COMPACT_ATOMS: atom_id res chain seq x y z
N SER A 1 20.49 -5.36 3.82
CA SER A 1 19.62 -4.70 2.83
C SER A 1 18.31 -5.44 2.78
N LEU A 2 17.19 -4.74 2.97
CA LEU A 2 15.84 -5.33 2.93
C LEU A 2 15.31 -5.42 1.47
N SER A 3 16.19 -5.67 0.51
CA SER A 3 15.82 -5.69 -0.92
C SER A 3 14.92 -6.89 -1.18
N GLY A 4 13.64 -6.66 -1.52
CA GLY A 4 12.68 -7.73 -1.83
C GLY A 4 11.71 -8.11 -0.71
N ALA A 5 11.79 -7.47 0.47
CA ALA A 5 10.89 -7.79 1.58
C ALA A 5 9.48 -7.21 1.40
N HIS A 6 9.25 -6.31 0.44
CA HIS A 6 7.91 -5.76 0.16
C HIS A 6 6.92 -6.86 -0.23
N LEU A 7 7.32 -7.83 -1.06
CA LEU A 7 6.48 -8.96 -1.46
C LEU A 7 6.09 -9.90 -0.31
N SER A 8 6.81 -9.87 0.82
CA SER A 8 6.47 -10.68 1.99
C SER A 8 5.82 -9.87 3.12
N LEU A 9 6.36 -8.68 3.42
CA LEU A 9 5.92 -7.90 4.57
C LEU A 9 4.64 -7.12 4.29
N PHE A 10 4.44 -6.58 3.09
CA PHE A 10 3.22 -5.84 2.79
C PHE A 10 2.00 -6.77 2.79
N PRO A 11 2.00 -7.92 2.08
CA PRO A 11 0.90 -8.87 2.15
C PRO A 11 0.63 -9.36 3.57
N ARG A 12 1.67 -9.58 4.39
CA ARG A 12 1.48 -10.02 5.78
C ARG A 12 0.75 -8.99 6.64
N VAL A 13 0.91 -7.69 6.38
CA VAL A 13 0.15 -6.64 7.08
C VAL A 13 -1.33 -6.69 6.68
N ALA A 14 -1.62 -6.80 5.39
CA ALA A 14 -3.00 -6.92 4.90
C ALA A 14 -3.68 -8.20 5.43
N GLU A 15 -2.97 -9.32 5.44
CA GLU A 15 -3.44 -10.58 6.01
C GLU A 15 -3.71 -10.45 7.52
N ALA A 16 -2.81 -9.84 8.29
CA ALA A 16 -3.00 -9.65 9.73
C ALA A 16 -4.22 -8.76 10.06
N LEU A 17 -4.52 -7.77 9.23
CA LEU A 17 -5.75 -6.97 9.35
C LEU A 17 -7.00 -7.81 9.06
N ALA A 18 -6.97 -8.63 8.02
CA ALA A 18 -8.07 -9.55 7.72
C ALA A 18 -8.29 -10.59 8.83
N GLU A 19 -7.21 -11.18 9.37
CA GLU A 19 -7.24 -12.07 10.54
C GLU A 19 -7.86 -11.39 11.77
N SER A 20 -7.76 -10.07 11.87
CA SER A 20 -8.28 -9.26 12.96
C SER A 20 -9.67 -8.66 12.69
N GLU A 21 -10.38 -9.17 11.67
CA GLU A 21 -11.70 -8.67 11.24
C GLU A 21 -11.70 -7.17 10.85
N ALA A 22 -10.56 -6.65 10.39
CA ALA A 22 -10.32 -5.24 10.09
C ALA A 22 -9.97 -4.98 8.61
N SER A 23 -10.62 -5.72 7.70
CA SER A 23 -10.40 -5.60 6.24
C SER A 23 -10.90 -4.28 5.63
N ASP A 24 -11.63 -3.47 6.40
CA ASP A 24 -12.04 -2.11 6.04
C ASP A 24 -10.88 -1.10 6.11
N ILE A 25 -9.79 -1.45 6.80
CA ILE A 25 -8.59 -0.61 6.90
C ILE A 25 -7.78 -0.75 5.61
N LEU A 26 -7.69 0.35 4.85
CA LEU A 26 -6.84 0.42 3.67
C LEU A 26 -5.36 0.47 4.06
N VAL A 27 -4.56 -0.34 3.37
CA VAL A 27 -3.09 -0.33 3.48
C VAL A 27 -2.51 0.22 2.19
N PHE A 28 -1.70 1.26 2.28
CA PHE A 28 -0.86 1.74 1.19
C PHE A 28 0.58 1.91 1.68
N GLY A 29 1.53 1.96 0.76
CA GLY A 29 2.93 2.06 1.13
C GLY A 29 3.81 2.62 0.03
N GLY A 30 5.11 2.58 0.27
CA GLY A 30 6.09 3.04 -0.71
C GLY A 30 7.50 2.54 -0.41
N GLY A 31 8.42 2.84 -1.33
CA GLY A 31 9.81 2.39 -1.28
C GLY A 31 10.36 2.11 -2.67
N VAL A 32 11.63 1.66 -2.73
CA VAL A 32 12.26 1.24 -3.99
C VAL A 32 11.70 -0.13 -4.38
N ILE A 33 10.55 -0.13 -5.04
CA ILE A 33 9.81 -1.34 -5.45
C ILE A 33 9.87 -1.45 -6.99
N PRO A 34 10.28 -2.60 -7.55
CA PRO A 34 10.22 -2.84 -8.99
C PRO A 34 8.79 -2.76 -9.53
N ASP A 35 8.60 -2.19 -10.72
CA ASP A 35 7.27 -2.05 -11.34
C ASP A 35 6.55 -3.39 -11.49
N ASP A 36 7.29 -4.46 -11.81
CA ASP A 36 6.77 -5.82 -11.97
C ASP A 36 6.18 -6.38 -10.66
N ASP A 37 6.63 -5.89 -9.50
CA ASP A 37 6.15 -6.34 -8.18
C ASP A 37 4.88 -5.59 -7.74
N ILE A 38 4.60 -4.42 -8.31
CA ILE A 38 3.46 -3.57 -7.90
C ILE A 38 2.12 -4.27 -8.17
N ALA A 39 2.00 -5.00 -9.28
CA ALA A 39 0.79 -5.75 -9.61
C ALA A 39 0.49 -6.80 -8.53
N ALA A 40 1.49 -7.59 -8.14
CA ALA A 40 1.37 -8.61 -7.09
C ALA A 40 1.01 -7.99 -5.73
N LEU A 41 1.58 -6.83 -5.38
CA LEU A 41 1.23 -6.12 -4.15
C LEU A 41 -0.23 -5.67 -4.14
N LYS A 42 -0.74 -5.14 -5.26
CA LYS A 42 -2.14 -4.72 -5.38
C LYS A 42 -3.10 -5.91 -5.28
N GLU A 43 -2.78 -7.02 -5.93
CA GLU A 43 -3.54 -8.28 -5.81
C GLU A 43 -3.55 -8.82 -4.37
N ALA A 44 -2.49 -8.57 -3.61
CA ALA A 44 -2.38 -8.94 -2.20
C ALA A 44 -3.10 -7.97 -1.22
N GLY A 45 -3.87 -7.00 -1.73
CA GLY A 45 -4.67 -6.09 -0.90
C GLY A 45 -3.99 -4.77 -0.54
N ILE A 46 -2.87 -4.42 -1.19
CA ILE A 46 -2.25 -3.10 -1.04
C ILE A 46 -2.94 -2.10 -1.97
N ALA A 47 -3.59 -1.10 -1.40
CA ALA A 47 -4.43 -0.14 -2.11
C ALA A 47 -3.62 0.77 -3.06
N ALA A 48 -2.41 1.18 -2.64
CA ALA A 48 -1.51 1.98 -3.45
C ALA A 48 -0.04 1.76 -3.09
N VAL A 49 0.84 1.96 -4.07
CA VAL A 49 2.30 1.89 -3.93
C VAL A 49 2.91 3.13 -4.56
N PHE A 50 3.69 3.89 -3.78
CA PHE A 50 4.38 5.09 -4.22
C PHE A 50 5.90 4.85 -4.25
N THR A 51 6.54 5.10 -5.39
CA THR A 51 7.95 4.80 -5.64
C THR A 51 8.80 6.08 -5.61
N PRO A 52 10.14 6.00 -5.60
CA PRO A 52 10.99 7.19 -5.63
C PRO A 52 10.65 8.05 -6.86
N GLY A 53 10.35 9.32 -6.61
CA GLY A 53 9.94 10.26 -7.66
C GLY A 53 8.44 10.57 -7.67
N SER A 54 7.60 9.80 -6.96
CA SER A 54 6.20 10.18 -6.73
C SER A 54 6.13 11.57 -6.09
N PRO A 55 5.45 12.55 -6.71
CA PRO A 55 5.24 13.86 -6.11
C PRO A 55 4.45 13.73 -4.81
N LEU A 56 4.76 14.57 -3.82
CA LEU A 56 3.99 14.59 -2.58
C LEU A 56 2.49 14.86 -2.84
N SER A 57 2.19 15.72 -3.82
CA SER A 57 0.81 16.02 -4.22
C SER A 57 0.06 14.78 -4.68
N GLU A 58 0.70 13.89 -5.45
CA GLU A 58 0.06 12.64 -5.90
C GLU A 58 -0.37 11.77 -4.71
N ILE A 59 0.47 11.70 -3.67
CA ILE A 59 0.18 10.94 -2.46
C ILE A 59 -0.96 11.59 -1.67
N THR A 60 -0.91 12.92 -1.49
CA THR A 60 -1.96 13.63 -0.73
C THR A 60 -3.30 13.61 -1.44
N ASP A 61 -3.31 13.82 -2.75
CA ASP A 61 -4.51 13.81 -3.57
C ASP A 61 -5.16 12.41 -3.52
N TRP A 62 -4.35 11.35 -3.66
CA TRP A 62 -4.86 9.98 -3.52
C TRP A 62 -5.48 9.72 -2.14
N VAL A 63 -4.86 10.20 -1.06
CA VAL A 63 -5.42 10.05 0.30
C VAL A 63 -6.75 10.80 0.43
N GLU A 64 -6.84 12.03 -0.06
CA GLU A 64 -8.05 12.86 -0.02
C GLU A 64 -9.20 12.27 -0.85
N GLU A 65 -8.89 11.68 -2.01
CA GLU A 65 -9.87 11.02 -2.88
C GLU A 65 -10.36 9.68 -2.33
N THR A 66 -9.45 8.93 -1.69
CA THR A 66 -9.72 7.55 -1.27
C THR A 66 -10.35 7.47 0.13
N ILE A 67 -9.97 8.37 1.04
CA ILE A 67 -10.43 8.34 2.42
C ILE A 67 -11.55 9.38 2.60
N PRO A 68 -12.79 8.97 2.93
CA PRO A 68 -13.86 9.92 3.21
C PRO A 68 -13.46 10.85 4.34
N SER A 69 -13.78 12.14 4.18
CA SER A 69 -13.62 13.11 5.26
C SER A 69 -14.38 12.63 6.50
N ARG A 70 -13.66 12.54 7.62
CA ARG A 70 -14.28 12.27 8.92
C ARG A 70 -15.11 13.50 9.30
N VAL A 71 -16.43 13.39 9.12
CA VAL A 71 -17.43 14.31 9.68
C VAL A 71 -17.62 14.10 11.17
#